data_AF-A0A821QQP3-F1
#
_entry.id   AF-A0A821QQP3-F1
#
_cell.length_a   1.000
_cell.length_b   1.000
_cell.length_c   1.000
_cell.angle_alpha   90.00
_cell.angle_beta   90.00
_cell.angle_gamma   90.00
#
_symmetry.space_group_name_H-M   'P 1'
#
loop_
_entity.id
_entity.type
_entity.pdbx_description
1 polymer ?
#
loop_
_entity_poly.entity_id
_entity_poly.type
_entity_poly.pdbx_seq_one_letter_code
_entity_poly.pdbx_strand_id
1 'polypeptide(L)'
;MNESMLNHLFLPHDLSSSTAKDYLSQSNHQYEYKILECMNEFLESLDEKNELSILSLLKNCIQRWSIVQKIENCSIPNLQSTIQKLTSGDFLPLYFHAQNAAVLIEIDENPPNQSLISSWQVLLPTETITSSLEPHLSCFPTPTYRLPDESQLLSHVQCELLVDFMNNTIEYSKAHKASYVFNDIREIPIAHYVCQWWITQFKGIEKDDKIKISIPFKKKHRDQIRYNNSMFPFRRSGLWMTVKVVFHTILTKRLEKIGTIVYKLLITKFLTYFISTRQATMGSRQIPIEKKEKQKYSKLQLNANEQEIYQHSCMKLKAYLNKHDSNISLRQYSRTYAYDHWTSNGVVHDNDTLPTISTLTNHREDAIGIALTHIENWVQSCLEEWINRSLMSEKGYECFENLQSFYEDYQQAALNFYYSNNKSTDPIGYSRFILTSLTIICLMHKRLCEDKRFERLKLHAIRIPHILDLFELLILPNRDDMIRARNLYDYFREFNDKRYPDLISNIESTNAFGVYFVDQSQKMNETLQKIQDQVEQDRKDKIKEVNNS
;
A
#
# COMPACT_ATOMS: atom_id res chain seq x y z
N MET A 1 9.37 -1.29 28.22
CA MET A 1 10.31 -2.03 27.34
C MET A 1 9.63 -2.76 26.16
N ASN A 2 8.31 -3.03 26.17
CA ASN A 2 7.62 -3.82 25.14
C ASN A 2 6.92 -3.03 24.02
N GLU A 3 6.62 -1.74 24.22
CA GLU A 3 5.90 -0.94 23.21
C GLU A 3 6.75 -0.60 21.98
N SER A 4 8.08 -0.50 22.13
CA SER A 4 8.99 -0.10 21.05
C SER A 4 9.04 -1.12 19.89
N MET A 5 9.23 -2.42 20.15
CA MET A 5 9.25 -3.44 19.09
C MET A 5 7.91 -3.54 18.35
N LEU A 6 6.80 -3.39 19.08
CA LEU A 6 5.46 -3.39 18.49
C LEU A 6 5.28 -2.19 17.56
N ASN A 7 5.84 -1.03 17.92
CA ASN A 7 5.89 0.15 17.05
C ASN A 7 6.75 -0.05 15.79
N HIS A 8 7.86 -0.77 15.87
CA HIS A 8 8.71 -1.02 14.70
C HIS A 8 8.16 -2.11 13.76
N LEU A 9 7.45 -3.11 14.30
CA LEU A 9 6.86 -4.20 13.53
C LEU A 9 5.49 -3.83 12.93
N PHE A 10 4.61 -3.19 13.71
CA PHE A 10 3.18 -3.01 13.37
C PHE A 10 2.79 -1.55 13.14
N LEU A 11 2.97 -0.68 14.13
CA LEU A 11 2.45 0.70 14.10
C LEU A 11 3.32 1.61 13.21
N PRO A 12 2.81 2.73 12.72
CA PRO A 12 2.70 3.95 13.54
C PRO A 12 1.33 4.58 13.36
N HIS A 13 0.58 4.86 14.43
CA HIS A 13 -0.55 5.77 14.22
C HIS A 13 -0.82 6.83 15.26
N ASP A 14 -0.44 6.70 16.53
CA ASP A 14 -0.45 7.85 17.45
C ASP A 14 0.46 7.55 18.64
N LEU A 15 1.63 8.19 18.69
CA LEU A 15 2.32 8.40 19.96
C LEU A 15 1.92 9.79 20.41
N SER A 16 1.32 9.88 21.60
CA SER A 16 0.95 11.16 22.21
C SER A 16 2.14 12.11 22.15
N SER A 17 1.88 13.39 21.91
CA SER A 17 2.88 14.47 21.84
C SER A 17 3.85 14.52 23.04
N SER A 18 3.55 13.84 24.15
CA SER A 18 4.41 13.68 25.32
C SER A 18 5.45 12.55 25.24
N THR A 19 5.29 11.56 24.35
CA THR A 19 6.27 10.48 24.09
C THR A 19 7.09 10.72 22.81
N ALA A 20 6.97 11.92 22.25
CA ALA A 20 7.57 12.39 21.00
C ALA A 20 9.10 12.62 21.08
N LYS A 21 9.83 11.63 21.56
CA LYS A 21 11.26 11.53 21.28
C LYS A 21 11.45 10.29 20.44
N ASP A 22 11.98 10.51 19.25
CA ASP A 22 12.25 9.45 18.29
C ASP A 22 13.03 8.34 18.99
N TYR A 23 12.62 7.09 18.88
CA TYR A 23 13.29 5.98 19.57
C TYR A 23 14.75 5.84 19.09
N LEU A 24 15.03 6.27 17.85
CA LEU A 24 16.37 6.46 17.29
C LEU A 24 17.21 7.49 18.07
N SER A 25 16.54 8.48 18.67
CA SER A 25 17.18 9.57 19.42
C SER A 25 17.37 9.29 20.91
N GLN A 26 16.71 8.26 21.47
CA GLN A 26 16.76 7.97 22.92
C GLN A 26 17.18 6.55 23.29
N SER A 27 17.02 5.57 22.40
CA SER A 27 17.46 4.21 22.66
C SER A 27 18.60 3.90 21.70
N ASN A 28 19.74 3.50 22.23
CA ASN A 28 20.97 3.18 21.49
C ASN A 28 20.84 1.97 20.56
N HIS A 29 19.69 1.74 19.92
CA HIS A 29 19.41 0.53 19.12
C HIS A 29 19.61 -0.79 19.87
N GLN A 30 19.82 -0.69 21.19
CA GLN A 30 20.26 -1.75 22.08
C GLN A 30 19.20 -2.85 22.20
N TYR A 31 17.99 -2.64 21.70
CA TYR A 31 16.93 -3.66 21.73
C TYR A 31 16.46 -4.11 20.35
N GLU A 32 17.06 -3.62 19.25
CA GLU A 32 16.73 -4.16 17.92
C GLU A 32 17.08 -5.65 17.83
N TYR A 33 18.20 -6.08 18.43
CA TYR A 33 18.64 -7.48 18.41
C TYR A 33 17.58 -8.46 18.95
N LYS A 34 16.66 -8.01 19.81
CA LYS A 34 15.54 -8.82 20.33
C LYS A 34 14.59 -9.29 19.22
N ILE A 35 14.59 -8.64 18.06
CA ILE A 35 13.87 -9.12 16.88
C ILE A 35 14.41 -10.48 16.43
N LEU A 36 15.74 -10.68 16.51
CA LEU A 36 16.38 -11.95 16.16
C LEU A 36 16.04 -13.03 17.19
N GLU A 37 16.08 -12.70 18.49
CA GLU A 37 15.67 -13.62 19.56
C GLU A 37 14.22 -14.07 19.40
N CYS A 38 13.28 -13.13 19.20
CA CYS A 38 11.87 -13.47 18.97
C CYS A 38 11.65 -14.26 17.67
N MET A 39 12.43 -14.00 16.62
CA MET A 39 12.35 -14.77 15.38
C MET A 39 12.89 -16.19 15.58
N ASN A 40 13.96 -16.35 16.38
CA ASN A 40 14.50 -17.66 16.73
C ASN A 40 13.47 -18.49 17.53
N GLU A 41 12.89 -17.91 18.58
CA GLU A 41 11.81 -18.54 19.38
C GLU A 41 10.62 -18.95 18.49
N PHE A 42 10.23 -18.08 17.55
CA PHE A 42 9.17 -18.39 16.59
C PHE A 42 9.54 -19.58 15.70
N LEU A 43 10.74 -19.59 15.12
CA LEU A 43 11.17 -20.68 14.24
C LEU A 43 11.29 -22.01 15.00
N GLU A 44 11.75 -21.99 16.24
CA GLU A 44 11.76 -23.15 17.14
C GLU A 44 10.34 -23.68 17.41
N SER A 45 9.34 -22.80 17.53
CA SER A 45 7.94 -23.20 17.76
C SER A 45 7.26 -23.89 16.57
N LEU A 46 7.84 -23.81 15.36
CA LEU A 46 7.24 -24.40 14.16
C LEU A 46 7.52 -25.92 14.01
N ASP A 47 8.30 -26.52 14.91
CA ASP A 47 9.05 -27.76 14.64
C ASP A 47 8.43 -29.08 15.09
N GLU A 48 7.14 -29.14 15.43
CA GLU A 48 6.64 -30.36 16.08
C GLU A 48 6.37 -31.55 15.15
N LYS A 49 6.28 -31.37 13.80
CA LYS A 49 5.77 -32.47 12.93
C LYS A 49 6.37 -32.69 11.54
N ASN A 50 7.16 -31.79 10.95
CA ASN A 50 7.73 -32.01 9.60
C ASN A 50 9.05 -31.22 9.42
N GLU A 51 10.20 -31.90 9.46
CA GLU A 51 11.52 -31.31 9.21
C GLU A 51 11.66 -30.94 7.72
N LEU A 52 11.20 -29.75 7.34
CA LEU A 52 11.55 -29.18 6.04
C LEU A 52 12.97 -28.64 6.10
N SER A 53 13.86 -29.07 5.20
CA SER A 53 15.26 -28.64 5.11
C SER A 53 15.44 -27.11 5.02
N ILE A 54 14.44 -26.40 4.49
CA ILE A 54 14.45 -24.94 4.43
C ILE A 54 14.28 -24.27 5.81
N LEU A 55 13.55 -24.91 6.74
CA LEU A 55 13.34 -24.38 8.08
C LEU A 55 14.61 -24.53 8.92
N SER A 56 15.32 -25.66 8.81
CA SER A 56 16.61 -25.84 9.48
C SER A 56 17.65 -24.84 8.98
N LEU A 57 17.67 -24.55 7.67
CA LEU A 57 18.52 -23.50 7.11
C LEU A 57 18.22 -22.11 7.72
N LEU A 58 16.94 -21.72 7.80
CA LEU A 58 16.54 -20.44 8.40
C LEU A 58 16.86 -20.37 9.89
N LYS A 59 16.69 -21.48 10.63
CA LYS A 59 17.07 -21.60 12.05
C LYS A 59 18.57 -21.40 12.25
N ASN A 60 19.38 -22.15 11.51
CA ASN A 60 20.84 -22.04 11.60
C ASN A 60 21.31 -20.62 11.25
N CYS A 61 20.71 -20.02 10.22
CA CYS A 61 20.96 -18.64 9.83
C CYS A 61 20.63 -17.65 10.96
N ILE A 62 19.43 -17.72 11.55
CA ILE A 62 19.01 -16.76 12.59
C ILE A 62 19.81 -16.96 13.88
N GLN A 63 20.16 -18.18 14.24
CA GLN A 63 20.93 -18.50 15.43
C GLN A 63 22.34 -17.92 15.34
N ARG A 64 23.06 -18.18 14.24
CA ARG A 64 24.39 -17.60 13.98
C ARG A 64 24.33 -16.08 13.97
N TRP A 65 23.34 -15.50 13.28
CA TRP A 65 23.16 -14.05 13.24
C TRP A 65 22.90 -13.45 14.62
N SER A 66 22.00 -14.05 15.40
CA SER A 66 21.68 -13.58 16.75
C SER A 66 22.89 -13.63 17.69
N ILE A 67 23.78 -14.61 17.54
CA ILE A 67 25.01 -14.70 18.33
C ILE A 67 25.95 -13.53 18.00
N VAL A 68 26.22 -13.28 16.71
CA VAL A 68 27.17 -12.24 16.28
C VAL A 68 26.64 -10.83 16.53
N GLN A 69 25.33 -10.61 16.35
CA GLN A 69 24.71 -9.29 16.48
C GLN A 69 24.51 -8.84 17.94
N LYS A 70 24.66 -9.75 18.91
CA LYS A 70 24.53 -9.43 20.34
C LYS A 70 25.80 -8.72 20.82
N ILE A 71 25.66 -7.53 21.40
CA ILE A 71 26.78 -6.66 21.81
C ILE A 71 27.83 -7.40 22.65
N GLU A 72 27.40 -8.21 23.63
CA GLU A 72 28.27 -9.00 24.50
C GLU A 72 29.17 -10.00 23.74
N ASN A 73 28.71 -10.43 22.56
CA ASN A 73 29.38 -11.42 21.73
C ASN A 73 30.03 -10.80 20.48
N CYS A 74 29.86 -9.50 20.24
CA CYS A 74 30.42 -8.78 19.11
C CYS A 74 31.93 -8.61 19.29
N SER A 75 32.69 -9.66 18.96
CA SER A 75 34.14 -9.72 19.10
C SER A 75 34.78 -10.40 17.91
N ILE A 76 36.05 -10.08 17.66
CA ILE A 76 36.83 -10.65 16.54
C ILE A 76 36.85 -12.19 16.61
N PRO A 77 37.16 -12.84 17.75
CA PRO A 77 37.20 -14.31 17.82
C PRO A 77 35.84 -14.96 17.56
N ASN A 78 34.74 -14.35 18.03
CA ASN A 78 33.40 -14.87 17.79
C ASN A 78 32.99 -14.75 16.33
N LEU A 79 33.30 -13.63 15.68
CA LEU A 79 33.03 -13.44 14.26
C LEU A 79 33.84 -14.42 13.41
N GLN A 80 35.16 -14.54 13.66
CA GLN A 80 36.04 -15.48 12.98
C GLN A 80 35.55 -16.92 13.13
N SER A 81 35.27 -17.36 14.36
CA SER A 81 34.80 -18.72 14.61
C SER A 81 33.41 -18.99 14.02
N THR A 82 32.56 -17.97 13.86
CA THR A 82 31.26 -18.11 13.19
C THR A 82 31.43 -18.24 11.68
N ILE A 83 32.28 -17.42 11.05
CA ILE A 83 32.58 -17.51 9.61
C ILE A 83 33.26 -18.86 9.28
N GLN A 84 34.20 -19.32 10.10
CA GLN A 84 34.89 -20.61 9.94
C GLN A 84 33.95 -21.81 9.95
N LYS A 85 32.80 -21.71 10.62
CA LYS A 85 31.80 -22.79 10.73
C LYS A 85 30.80 -22.79 9.58
N LEU A 86 30.84 -21.81 8.68
CA LEU A 86 29.94 -21.78 7.53
C LEU A 86 30.34 -22.89 6.54
N THR A 87 29.33 -23.58 6.04
CA THR A 87 29.46 -24.65 5.05
C THR A 87 28.70 -24.28 3.79
N SER A 88 28.96 -24.99 2.70
CA SER A 88 28.27 -24.77 1.43
C SER A 88 26.74 -24.72 1.59
N GLY A 89 26.13 -23.64 1.11
CA GLY A 89 24.71 -23.34 1.24
C GLY A 89 24.31 -22.54 2.49
N ASP A 90 25.24 -22.26 3.40
CA ASP A 90 24.99 -21.42 4.58
C ASP A 90 24.95 -19.93 4.26
N PHE A 91 24.19 -19.22 5.10
CA PHE A 91 24.08 -17.77 5.09
C PHE A 91 24.48 -17.20 6.46
N LEU A 92 25.22 -16.10 6.45
CA LEU A 92 25.55 -15.25 7.59
C LEU A 92 25.24 -13.78 7.24
N PRO A 93 24.06 -13.29 7.62
CA PRO A 93 23.76 -11.87 7.61
C PRO A 93 24.44 -11.12 8.77
N LEU A 94 24.84 -9.88 8.50
CA LEU A 94 25.41 -8.92 9.44
C LEU A 94 24.71 -7.56 9.24
N TYR A 95 24.26 -6.94 10.33
CA TYR A 95 23.66 -5.60 10.29
C TYR A 95 24.55 -4.59 11.01
N PHE A 96 24.96 -3.55 10.29
CA PHE A 96 25.81 -2.49 10.80
C PHE A 96 24.95 -1.26 11.05
N HIS A 97 24.32 -1.22 12.22
CA HIS A 97 23.48 -0.10 12.59
C HIS A 97 24.26 1.23 12.52
N ALA A 98 25.48 1.27 13.08
CA ALA A 98 26.33 2.44 13.11
C ALA A 98 26.83 2.92 11.73
N GLN A 99 26.60 2.12 10.68
CA GLN A 99 26.94 2.42 9.29
C GLN A 99 25.71 2.42 8.37
N ASN A 100 24.49 2.25 8.89
CA ASN A 100 23.28 2.13 8.08
C ASN A 100 23.39 1.08 6.93
N ALA A 101 24.08 -0.01 7.19
CA ALA A 101 24.40 -1.01 6.17
C ALA A 101 24.08 -2.42 6.63
N ALA A 102 23.94 -3.33 5.68
CA ALA A 102 23.90 -4.76 5.94
C ALA A 102 24.77 -5.49 4.92
N VAL A 103 25.35 -6.60 5.37
CA VAL A 103 26.10 -7.54 4.54
C VAL A 103 25.45 -8.91 4.69
N LEU A 104 25.34 -9.64 3.57
CA LEU A 104 25.00 -11.05 3.54
C LEU A 104 26.22 -11.79 2.99
N ILE A 105 26.84 -12.60 3.84
CA ILE A 105 27.83 -13.59 3.45
C ILE A 105 27.07 -14.88 3.17
N GLU A 106 27.30 -15.46 2.01
CA GLU A 106 26.77 -16.76 1.60
C GLU A 106 27.94 -17.64 1.17
N ILE A 107 27.90 -18.92 1.50
CA ILE A 107 28.83 -19.90 0.92
C ILE A 107 28.12 -20.59 -0.24
N ASP A 108 28.61 -20.35 -1.45
CA ASP A 108 28.01 -20.88 -2.67
C ASP A 108 27.99 -22.41 -2.68
N GLU A 109 26.98 -22.96 -3.36
CA GLU A 109 26.87 -24.39 -3.62
C GLU A 109 27.52 -24.78 -4.95
N ASN A 110 27.57 -23.85 -5.90
CA ASN A 110 28.05 -24.13 -7.24
C ASN A 110 28.78 -22.92 -7.86
N PRO A 111 30.14 -22.89 -7.83
CA PRO A 111 31.05 -23.87 -7.22
C PRO A 111 30.97 -23.90 -5.68
N PRO A 112 31.16 -25.08 -5.06
CA PRO A 112 31.08 -25.21 -3.60
C PRO A 112 32.23 -24.49 -2.89
N ASN A 113 31.97 -24.05 -1.65
CA ASN A 113 32.94 -23.40 -0.77
C ASN A 113 33.56 -22.11 -1.34
N GLN A 114 32.72 -21.31 -2.01
CA GLN A 114 33.12 -19.98 -2.43
C GLN A 114 32.21 -18.92 -1.80
N SER A 115 32.81 -17.96 -1.13
CA SER A 115 32.09 -16.90 -0.45
C SER A 115 31.52 -15.87 -1.43
N LEU A 116 30.21 -15.66 -1.34
CA LEU A 116 29.46 -14.61 -2.00
C LEU A 116 29.12 -13.52 -0.98
N ILE A 117 29.40 -12.27 -1.34
CA ILE A 117 29.20 -11.10 -0.49
C ILE A 117 28.22 -10.17 -1.17
N SER A 118 27.08 -9.92 -0.53
CA SER A 118 26.12 -8.89 -0.96
C SER A 118 26.00 -7.83 0.12
N SER A 119 25.96 -6.56 -0.25
CA SER A 119 25.76 -5.46 0.71
C SER A 119 24.69 -4.49 0.24
N TRP A 120 24.02 -3.84 1.18
CA TRP A 120 23.04 -2.80 0.87
C TRP A 120 22.88 -1.79 2.00
N GLN A 121 22.48 -0.58 1.60
CA GLN A 121 22.02 0.45 2.52
C GLN A 121 20.63 0.08 3.05
N VAL A 122 20.43 0.22 4.37
CA VAL A 122 19.24 -0.29 5.05
C VAL A 122 18.13 0.76 5.17
N LEU A 123 18.47 1.96 5.62
CA LEU A 123 17.56 3.10 5.77
C LEU A 123 17.89 4.19 4.74
N LEU A 124 16.89 4.98 4.36
CA LEU A 124 17.07 6.05 3.38
C LEU A 124 17.31 7.41 4.04
N PRO A 125 18.14 8.28 3.43
CA PRO A 125 18.40 9.63 3.94
C PRO A 125 17.09 10.40 4.09
N THR A 126 17.02 11.32 5.06
CA THR A 126 15.81 12.14 5.26
C THR A 126 15.40 12.85 3.98
N GLU A 127 16.35 13.46 3.26
CA GLU A 127 16.08 14.14 1.99
C GLU A 127 15.41 13.21 0.98
N THR A 128 15.88 11.96 0.87
CA THR A 128 15.24 10.96 0.01
C THR A 128 13.82 10.71 0.46
N ILE A 129 13.59 10.47 1.77
CA ILE A 129 12.25 10.21 2.31
C ILE A 129 11.30 11.41 2.11
N THR A 130 11.80 12.64 2.27
CA THR A 130 10.99 13.86 2.21
C THR A 130 10.80 14.43 0.82
N SER A 131 11.65 14.06 -0.15
CA SER A 131 11.59 14.57 -1.53
C SER A 131 10.55 13.87 -2.41
N SER A 132 10.01 12.73 -1.98
CA SER A 132 9.02 11.96 -2.74
C SER A 132 7.74 11.72 -1.94
N LEU A 133 6.61 11.92 -2.61
CA LEU A 133 5.29 11.54 -2.11
C LEU A 133 5.04 10.02 -2.22
N GLU A 134 5.78 9.34 -3.10
CA GLU A 134 5.67 7.90 -3.26
C GLU A 134 6.50 7.13 -2.23
N PRO A 135 6.02 5.96 -1.77
CA PRO A 135 6.80 5.15 -0.87
C PRO A 135 8.00 4.53 -1.57
N HIS A 136 9.20 4.85 -1.08
CA HIS A 136 10.45 4.35 -1.62
C HIS A 136 10.54 2.82 -1.61
N LEU A 137 10.97 2.26 -2.74
CA LEU A 137 11.18 0.84 -2.93
C LEU A 137 12.67 0.57 -3.17
N SER A 138 13.27 -0.32 -2.38
CA SER A 138 14.57 -0.91 -2.69
C SER A 138 14.38 -2.24 -3.43
N CYS A 139 15.15 -2.42 -4.50
CA CYS A 139 15.16 -3.65 -5.29
C CYS A 139 16.26 -4.59 -4.77
N PHE A 140 15.95 -5.87 -4.74
CA PHE A 140 16.82 -6.94 -4.28
C PHE A 140 16.75 -8.13 -5.25
N PRO A 141 17.79 -8.99 -5.28
CA PRO A 141 19.05 -8.83 -4.57
C PRO A 141 19.86 -7.63 -5.09
N THR A 142 20.72 -7.07 -4.23
CA THR A 142 21.74 -6.09 -4.62
C THR A 142 22.91 -6.79 -5.32
N PRO A 143 23.84 -6.06 -5.96
CA PRO A 143 25.02 -6.67 -6.54
C PRO A 143 25.74 -7.59 -5.54
N THR A 144 25.99 -8.81 -5.99
CA THR A 144 26.73 -9.82 -5.23
C THR A 144 28.12 -9.95 -5.82
N TYR A 145 29.10 -10.12 -4.95
CA TYR A 145 30.51 -10.22 -5.28
C TYR A 145 31.03 -11.58 -4.86
N ARG A 146 31.84 -12.18 -5.72
CA ARG A 146 32.46 -13.48 -5.52
C ARG A 146 33.87 -13.27 -5.00
N LEU A 147 34.15 -13.80 -3.81
CA LEU A 147 35.45 -13.77 -3.19
C LEU A 147 36.21 -15.08 -3.52
N PRO A 148 37.38 -15.01 -4.18
CA PRO A 148 38.12 -16.22 -4.56
C PRO A 148 38.80 -16.92 -3.39
N ASP A 149 39.19 -16.19 -2.35
CA ASP A 149 39.91 -16.72 -1.19
C ASP A 149 39.21 -16.34 0.11
N GLU A 150 38.52 -17.33 0.70
CA GLU A 150 37.74 -17.18 1.93
C GLU A 150 38.62 -16.84 3.15
N SER A 151 39.91 -17.16 3.11
CA SER A 151 40.83 -16.83 4.20
C SER A 151 40.95 -15.31 4.41
N GLN A 152 40.65 -14.51 3.38
CA GLN A 152 40.60 -13.06 3.50
C GLN A 152 39.50 -12.60 4.46
N LEU A 153 38.31 -13.24 4.46
CA LEU A 153 37.23 -12.93 5.41
C LEU A 153 37.63 -13.28 6.85
N LEU A 154 38.44 -14.33 7.02
CA LEU A 154 38.93 -14.79 8.31
C LEU A 154 40.12 -14.00 8.84
N SER A 155 40.71 -13.13 8.02
CA SER A 155 41.83 -12.30 8.44
C SER A 155 41.45 -11.41 9.63
N HIS A 156 42.39 -11.23 10.55
CA HIS A 156 42.18 -10.42 11.75
C HIS A 156 41.73 -8.99 11.38
N VAL A 157 42.37 -8.38 10.38
CA VAL A 157 42.07 -7.03 9.90
C VAL A 157 40.63 -6.91 9.40
N GLN A 158 40.14 -7.88 8.61
CA GLN A 158 38.77 -7.81 8.09
C GLN A 158 37.73 -8.02 9.20
N CYS A 159 37.97 -8.94 10.12
CA CYS A 159 37.08 -9.15 11.25
C CYS A 159 37.10 -7.95 12.23
N GLU A 160 38.26 -7.32 12.42
CA GLU A 160 38.40 -6.09 13.22
C GLU A 160 37.59 -4.95 12.59
N LEU A 161 37.71 -4.72 11.27
CA LEU A 161 36.91 -3.72 10.56
C LEU A 161 35.41 -3.98 10.69
N LEU A 162 34.95 -5.22 10.55
CA LEU A 162 33.54 -5.57 10.70
C LEU A 162 33.03 -5.32 12.12
N VAL A 163 33.82 -5.65 13.14
CA VAL A 163 33.49 -5.36 14.55
C VAL A 163 33.47 -3.86 14.82
N ASP A 164 34.43 -3.12 14.25
CA ASP A 164 34.47 -1.66 14.35
C ASP A 164 33.25 -1.02 13.68
N PHE A 165 32.86 -1.46 12.48
CA PHE A 165 31.64 -1.03 11.80
C PHE A 165 30.35 -1.34 12.56
N MET A 166 30.32 -2.42 13.36
CA MET A 166 29.16 -2.74 14.18
C MET A 166 29.01 -1.77 15.37
N ASN A 167 30.12 -1.28 15.90
CA ASN A 167 30.15 -0.53 17.16
C ASN A 167 30.33 0.98 17.00
N ASN A 168 31.02 1.42 15.95
CA ASN A 168 31.44 2.80 15.75
C ASN A 168 30.89 3.35 14.44
N THR A 169 30.53 4.65 14.43
CA THR A 169 30.17 5.38 13.22
C THR A 169 31.41 6.07 12.66
N ILE A 170 31.71 5.84 11.38
CA ILE A 170 32.90 6.43 10.73
C ILE A 170 32.60 7.86 10.32
N GLU A 171 31.48 8.06 9.65
CA GLU A 171 31.08 9.37 9.14
C GLU A 171 29.58 9.59 9.33
N TYR A 172 29.28 10.72 9.98
CA TYR A 172 27.93 11.25 10.09
C TYR A 172 27.62 12.15 8.91
N SER A 173 26.34 12.24 8.54
CA SER A 173 25.88 13.25 7.60
C SER A 173 26.18 14.66 8.12
N LYS A 174 26.49 15.59 7.23
CA LYS A 174 26.89 16.96 7.60
C LYS A 174 25.72 17.93 7.43
N ALA A 175 25.51 18.78 8.42
CA ALA A 175 24.55 19.89 8.36
C ALA A 175 25.25 21.24 8.34
N HIS A 176 24.63 22.20 7.63
CA HIS A 176 25.11 23.57 7.51
C HIS A 176 24.21 24.50 8.32
N LYS A 177 24.79 25.30 9.23
CA LYS A 177 24.06 26.38 9.93
C LYS A 177 24.96 27.59 10.11
N ALA A 178 24.49 28.75 9.65
CA ALA A 178 25.18 30.04 9.80
C ALA A 178 26.68 29.96 9.44
N SER A 179 27.00 29.37 8.27
CA SER A 179 28.36 29.19 7.74
C SER A 179 29.26 28.16 8.45
N TYR A 180 28.74 27.42 9.44
CA TYR A 180 29.45 26.31 10.08
C TYR A 180 28.91 24.95 9.62
N VAL A 181 29.82 23.97 9.50
CA VAL A 181 29.52 22.57 9.18
C VAL A 181 29.66 21.75 10.46
N PHE A 182 28.63 20.98 10.82
CA PHE A 182 28.66 20.08 11.97
C PHE A 182 28.05 18.72 11.62
N ASN A 183 28.41 17.70 12.40
CA ASN A 183 27.84 16.36 12.25
C ASN A 183 26.37 16.37 12.69
N ASP A 184 25.46 16.04 11.76
CA ASP A 184 24.06 15.82 12.09
C ASP A 184 23.84 14.39 12.56
N ILE A 185 24.08 14.17 13.86
CA ILE A 185 23.90 12.89 14.54
C ILE A 185 22.46 12.35 14.50
N ARG A 186 21.49 13.16 14.04
CA ARG A 186 20.07 12.77 13.92
C ARG A 186 19.73 12.20 12.53
N GLU A 187 20.63 12.43 11.57
CA GLU A 187 20.58 11.83 10.25
C GLU A 187 21.26 10.45 10.26
N ILE A 188 20.89 9.60 9.30
CA ILE A 188 21.51 8.27 9.20
C ILE A 188 23.00 8.37 8.83
N PRO A 189 23.82 7.43 9.33
CA PRO A 189 25.21 7.27 8.88
C PRO A 189 25.33 6.96 7.39
N ILE A 190 26.48 7.30 6.81
CA ILE A 190 26.76 7.05 5.40
C ILE A 190 27.17 5.59 5.20
N ALA A 191 26.40 4.83 4.41
CA ALA A 191 26.60 3.39 4.21
C ALA A 191 27.77 2.99 3.28
N HIS A 192 28.43 3.95 2.66
CA HIS A 192 29.41 3.71 1.59
C HIS A 192 30.67 2.95 2.08
N TYR A 193 31.07 3.13 3.34
CA TYR A 193 32.23 2.43 3.89
C TYR A 193 32.03 0.90 3.91
N VAL A 194 30.83 0.43 4.21
CA VAL A 194 30.50 -1.00 4.21
C VAL A 194 30.10 -1.46 2.81
N CYS A 195 29.21 -0.71 2.15
CA CYS A 195 28.59 -1.16 0.90
C CYS A 195 29.49 -1.02 -0.34
N GLN A 196 30.57 -0.24 -0.25
CA GLN A 196 31.48 0.01 -1.36
C GLN A 196 32.93 -0.20 -0.93
N TRP A 197 33.42 0.60 0.02
CA TRP A 197 34.86 0.60 0.35
C TRP A 197 35.36 -0.73 0.90
N TRP A 198 34.65 -1.33 1.87
CA TRP A 198 35.04 -2.60 2.49
C TRP A 198 35.14 -3.74 1.47
N ILE A 199 34.18 -3.82 0.54
CA ILE A 199 34.19 -4.83 -0.53
C ILE A 199 35.45 -4.68 -1.39
N THR A 200 35.87 -3.45 -1.70
CA THR A 200 37.08 -3.21 -2.52
C THR A 200 38.40 -3.58 -1.85
N GLN A 201 38.40 -3.88 -0.54
CA GLN A 201 39.60 -4.30 0.18
C GLN A 201 40.01 -5.76 -0.12
N PHE A 202 39.11 -6.55 -0.70
CA PHE A 202 39.38 -7.94 -1.02
C PHE A 202 40.15 -8.08 -2.34
N LYS A 203 41.26 -8.83 -2.31
CA LYS A 203 42.05 -9.12 -3.50
C LYS A 203 41.32 -10.11 -4.39
N GLY A 204 41.19 -9.76 -5.68
CA GLY A 204 40.58 -10.61 -6.69
C GLY A 204 39.06 -10.77 -6.55
N ILE A 205 38.40 -9.91 -5.77
CA ILE A 205 36.94 -9.92 -5.68
C ILE A 205 36.34 -9.47 -7.01
N GLU A 206 35.38 -10.24 -7.52
CA GLU A 206 34.74 -9.95 -8.80
C GLU A 206 33.23 -9.86 -8.61
N LYS A 207 32.59 -8.99 -9.38
CA LYS A 207 31.13 -8.93 -9.40
C LYS A 207 30.60 -10.19 -10.06
N ASP A 208 29.67 -10.88 -9.40
CA ASP A 208 29.09 -12.10 -9.94
C ASP A 208 27.90 -11.80 -10.87
N ASP A 209 28.21 -11.58 -12.15
CA ASP A 209 27.20 -11.37 -13.19
C ASP A 209 26.50 -12.70 -13.63
N LYS A 210 26.92 -13.86 -13.10
CA LYS A 210 26.31 -15.18 -13.40
C LYS A 210 25.09 -15.50 -12.54
N ILE A 211 24.78 -14.68 -11.52
CA ILE A 211 23.54 -14.77 -10.73
C ILE A 211 22.36 -14.23 -11.56
N LYS A 212 22.15 -14.80 -12.75
CA LYS A 212 21.02 -14.53 -13.65
C LYS A 212 19.72 -15.22 -13.20
N ILE A 213 19.75 -15.95 -12.09
CA ILE A 213 18.63 -16.79 -11.61
C ILE A 213 18.16 -16.37 -10.19
N SER A 214 18.37 -15.12 -9.78
CA SER A 214 17.70 -14.60 -8.57
C SER A 214 16.43 -13.87 -8.96
N ILE A 215 15.28 -14.32 -8.46
CA ILE A 215 14.00 -13.65 -8.72
C ILE A 215 14.01 -12.29 -8.03
N PRO A 216 13.94 -11.18 -8.79
CA PRO A 216 14.00 -9.85 -8.21
C PRO A 216 12.76 -9.60 -7.36
N PHE A 217 12.95 -8.91 -6.24
CA PHE A 217 11.87 -8.48 -5.38
C PHE A 217 12.10 -7.08 -4.83
N LYS A 218 11.01 -6.43 -4.43
CA LYS A 218 11.04 -5.08 -3.88
C LYS A 218 10.69 -5.09 -2.39
N LYS A 219 11.35 -4.23 -1.61
CA LYS A 219 10.95 -3.92 -0.22
C LYS A 219 10.63 -2.44 -0.11
N LYS A 220 9.47 -2.17 0.47
CA LYS A 220 8.99 -0.82 0.75
C LYS A 220 9.59 -0.30 2.05
N HIS A 221 10.25 0.85 1.98
CA HIS A 221 10.58 1.67 3.14
C HIS A 221 9.27 2.25 3.67
N ARG A 222 8.98 2.03 4.95
CA ARG A 222 7.75 2.46 5.59
C ARG A 222 8.04 3.55 6.62
N ASP A 223 8.93 4.45 6.23
CA ASP A 223 9.27 5.63 7.01
C ASP A 223 8.14 6.66 6.84
N GLN A 224 7.89 7.44 7.89
CA GLN A 224 6.77 8.38 7.92
C GLN A 224 7.25 9.77 8.32
N ILE A 225 6.90 10.76 7.52
CA ILE A 225 7.13 12.17 7.83
C ILE A 225 6.05 12.61 8.84
N ARG A 226 6.45 13.00 10.06
CA ARG A 226 5.51 13.52 11.06
C ARG A 226 5.53 15.05 11.04
N TYR A 227 4.51 15.65 10.44
CA TYR A 227 4.46 17.09 10.14
C TYR A 227 4.27 18.00 11.37
N ASN A 228 3.81 17.46 12.51
CA ASN A 228 3.65 18.22 13.75
C ASN A 228 4.91 18.11 14.63
N ASN A 229 5.77 19.15 14.60
CA ASN A 229 6.93 19.36 15.48
C ASN A 229 8.08 18.33 15.44
N SER A 230 8.11 17.40 14.48
CA SER A 230 9.26 16.50 14.33
C SER A 230 10.18 17.00 13.20
N MET A 231 11.47 17.19 13.50
CA MET A 231 12.47 17.58 12.49
C MET A 231 12.90 16.41 11.58
N PHE A 232 12.47 15.18 11.86
CA PHE A 232 12.93 13.96 11.19
C PHE A 232 11.80 12.96 10.97
N PRO A 233 11.86 12.16 9.89
CA PRO A 233 10.90 11.11 9.65
C PRO A 233 11.04 10.01 10.71
N PHE A 234 9.91 9.48 11.18
CA PHE A 234 9.91 8.24 11.94
C PHE A 234 10.41 7.10 11.06
N ARG A 235 11.50 6.44 11.47
CA ARG A 235 12.07 5.30 10.74
C ARG A 235 11.73 3.98 11.43
N ARG A 236 11.44 2.95 10.64
CA ARG A 236 11.27 1.59 11.17
C ARG A 236 12.63 0.95 11.45
N SER A 237 12.64 -0.12 12.25
CA SER A 237 13.89 -0.84 12.58
C SER A 237 14.60 -1.27 11.31
N GLY A 238 15.88 -0.90 11.21
CA GLY A 238 16.74 -1.33 10.11
C GLY A 238 16.99 -2.83 10.18
N LEU A 239 17.17 -3.40 11.38
CA LEU A 239 17.34 -4.84 11.54
C LEU A 239 16.11 -5.62 11.03
N TRP A 240 14.89 -5.12 11.27
CA TRP A 240 13.68 -5.73 10.71
C TRP A 240 13.66 -5.69 9.18
N MET A 241 14.13 -4.60 8.57
CA MET A 241 14.30 -4.54 7.11
C MET A 241 15.28 -5.61 6.64
N THR A 242 16.43 -5.73 7.29
CA THR A 242 17.46 -6.74 7.00
C THR A 242 16.90 -8.16 7.10
N VAL A 243 16.16 -8.50 8.17
CA VAL A 243 15.53 -9.81 8.34
C VAL A 243 14.60 -10.14 7.17
N LYS A 244 13.75 -9.18 6.78
CA LYS A 244 12.83 -9.34 5.65
C LYS A 244 13.55 -9.54 4.32
N VAL A 245 14.69 -8.88 4.11
CA VAL A 245 15.50 -9.03 2.89
C VAL A 245 16.14 -10.41 2.89
N VAL A 246 16.87 -10.76 3.95
CA VAL A 246 17.59 -12.03 4.08
C VAL A 246 16.66 -13.22 3.90
N PHE A 247 15.54 -13.28 4.63
CA PHE A 247 14.62 -14.41 4.55
C PHE A 247 13.99 -14.52 3.16
N HIS A 248 13.69 -13.39 2.52
CA HIS A 248 13.15 -13.42 1.18
C HIS A 248 14.20 -13.90 0.18
N THR A 249 15.46 -13.45 0.30
CA THR A 249 16.59 -13.91 -0.51
C THR A 249 16.83 -15.40 -0.37
N ILE A 250 16.93 -15.92 0.87
CA ILE A 250 17.12 -17.35 1.11
C ILE A 250 15.97 -18.14 0.49
N LEU A 251 14.72 -17.74 0.73
CA LEU A 251 13.56 -18.48 0.24
C LEU A 251 13.43 -18.44 -1.28
N THR A 252 13.68 -17.31 -1.93
CA THR A 252 13.62 -17.23 -3.40
C THR A 252 14.81 -17.92 -4.06
N LYS A 253 15.98 -17.96 -3.42
CA LYS A 253 17.13 -18.73 -3.92
C LYS A 253 16.90 -20.24 -3.81
N ARG A 254 16.20 -20.70 -2.77
CA ARG A 254 15.94 -22.13 -2.52
C ARG A 254 14.68 -22.69 -3.18
N LEU A 255 13.64 -21.88 -3.29
CA LEU A 255 12.30 -22.30 -3.73
C LEU A 255 11.80 -21.51 -4.94
N GLU A 256 12.67 -20.73 -5.58
CA GLU A 256 12.33 -19.90 -6.73
C GLU A 256 11.06 -19.05 -6.48
N LYS A 257 10.09 -19.10 -7.40
CA LYS A 257 8.86 -18.29 -7.35
C LYS A 257 7.99 -18.63 -6.13
N ILE A 258 8.03 -19.88 -5.67
CA ILE A 258 7.31 -20.34 -4.48
C ILE A 258 7.90 -19.69 -3.23
N GLY A 259 9.20 -19.37 -3.24
CA GLY A 259 9.90 -18.70 -2.16
C GLY A 259 9.24 -17.39 -1.72
N THR A 260 8.70 -16.61 -2.65
CA THR A 260 7.97 -15.36 -2.31
C THR A 260 6.68 -15.63 -1.55
N ILE A 261 5.96 -16.70 -1.89
CA ILE A 261 4.72 -17.09 -1.19
C ILE A 261 5.05 -17.58 0.21
N VAL A 262 6.03 -18.48 0.33
CA VAL A 262 6.50 -19.02 1.61
C VAL A 262 7.01 -17.90 2.51
N TYR A 263 7.75 -16.93 1.96
CA TYR A 263 8.20 -15.75 2.68
C TYR A 263 7.03 -14.95 3.26
N LYS A 264 6.00 -14.65 2.45
CA LYS A 264 4.83 -13.90 2.92
C LYS A 264 4.12 -14.65 4.05
N LEU A 265 3.91 -15.95 3.89
CA LEU A 265 3.29 -16.80 4.92
C LEU A 265 4.11 -16.84 6.21
N LEU A 266 5.42 -16.99 6.10
CA LEU A 266 6.33 -17.04 7.24
C LEU A 266 6.30 -15.72 8.03
N ILE A 267 6.40 -14.58 7.34
CA ILE A 267 6.34 -13.26 7.98
C ILE A 267 4.96 -13.03 8.62
N THR A 268 3.86 -13.38 7.95
CA THR A 268 2.52 -13.28 8.54
C THR A 268 2.41 -14.15 9.81
N LYS A 269 2.87 -15.40 9.77
CA LYS A 269 2.87 -16.28 10.94
C LYS A 269 3.74 -15.74 12.07
N PHE A 270 4.93 -15.22 11.78
CA PHE A 270 5.79 -14.58 12.78
C PHE A 270 5.10 -13.40 13.44
N LEU A 271 4.49 -12.51 12.66
CA LEU A 271 3.78 -11.35 13.19
C LEU A 271 2.57 -11.77 14.06
N THR A 272 1.82 -12.80 13.66
CA THR A 272 0.74 -13.36 14.48
C THR A 272 1.28 -13.98 15.78
N TYR A 273 2.35 -14.78 15.69
CA TYR A 273 3.02 -15.38 16.85
C TYR A 273 3.45 -14.29 17.83
N PHE A 274 4.11 -13.25 17.34
CA PHE A 274 4.61 -12.13 18.15
C PHE A 274 3.47 -11.43 18.92
N ILE A 275 2.33 -11.19 18.26
CA ILE A 275 1.15 -10.61 18.94
C ILE A 275 0.64 -11.57 20.02
N SER A 276 0.51 -12.86 19.70
CA SER A 276 -0.07 -13.86 20.61
C SER A 276 0.78 -14.11 21.87
N THR A 277 2.11 -14.18 21.75
CA THR A 277 3.01 -14.42 22.88
C THR A 277 3.10 -13.22 23.81
N ARG A 278 3.02 -12.01 23.26
CA ARG A 278 3.10 -10.76 24.04
C ARG A 278 1.80 -10.42 24.77
N GLN A 279 0.65 -10.86 24.26
CA GLN A 279 -0.61 -10.81 25.01
C GLN A 279 -0.58 -11.70 26.26
N ALA A 280 0.13 -12.83 26.22
CA ALA A 280 0.22 -13.76 27.37
C ALA A 280 1.14 -13.28 28.50
N THR A 281 2.13 -12.43 28.20
CA THR A 281 3.11 -11.90 29.20
C THR A 281 2.63 -10.65 29.94
N MET A 282 1.62 -9.95 29.42
CA MET A 282 1.05 -8.74 30.02
C MET A 282 -0.06 -9.12 31.00
N GLY A 283 0.34 -9.58 32.19
CA GLY A 283 -0.59 -9.82 33.30
C GLY A 283 -1.39 -8.55 33.66
N SER A 284 -2.72 -8.66 33.58
CA SER A 284 -3.69 -7.78 34.25
C SER A 284 -3.46 -6.26 34.17
N ARG A 285 -3.13 -5.74 32.99
CA ARG A 285 -3.67 -4.45 32.52
C ARG A 285 -4.47 -4.77 31.27
N GLN A 286 -5.79 -4.72 31.39
CA GLN A 286 -6.74 -5.19 30.39
C GLN A 286 -6.53 -4.49 29.04
N ILE A 287 -5.80 -5.16 28.15
CA ILE A 287 -6.04 -5.10 26.71
C ILE A 287 -7.14 -6.15 26.48
N PRO A 288 -8.36 -5.77 26.08
CA PRO A 288 -9.50 -6.67 26.11
C PRO A 288 -9.40 -7.66 24.94
N ILE A 289 -8.72 -8.78 25.15
CA ILE A 289 -8.71 -9.95 24.26
C ILE A 289 -8.78 -11.17 25.16
N GLU A 290 -9.95 -11.42 25.76
CA GLU A 290 -10.11 -12.54 26.68
C GLU A 290 -10.74 -13.77 26.02
N LYS A 291 -9.98 -14.87 26.13
CA LYS A 291 -10.42 -16.22 26.56
C LYS A 291 -11.49 -16.90 25.70
N LYS A 292 -11.08 -17.54 24.60
CA LYS A 292 -11.70 -18.81 24.12
C LYS A 292 -10.88 -19.64 23.12
N GLU A 293 -9.61 -19.31 22.88
CA GLU A 293 -8.81 -19.96 21.83
C GLU A 293 -8.02 -21.21 22.28
N LYS A 294 -8.03 -21.56 23.56
CA LYS A 294 -7.27 -22.73 24.07
C LYS A 294 -7.85 -24.11 23.70
N GLN A 295 -9.00 -24.22 23.03
CA GLN A 295 -9.65 -25.54 22.82
C GLN A 295 -9.84 -25.99 21.37
N LYS A 296 -9.51 -25.19 20.33
CA LYS A 296 -9.87 -25.54 18.94
C LYS A 296 -8.71 -25.78 17.96
N TYR A 297 -7.45 -25.54 18.34
CA TYR A 297 -6.32 -25.62 17.39
C TYR A 297 -5.55 -26.95 17.40
N SER A 298 -5.97 -27.94 18.18
CA SER A 298 -5.38 -29.29 18.17
C SER A 298 -5.74 -30.14 16.94
N LYS A 299 -6.47 -29.60 15.94
CA LYS A 299 -6.98 -30.38 14.79
C LYS A 299 -6.67 -29.85 13.38
N LEU A 300 -5.79 -28.85 13.22
CA LEU A 300 -5.36 -28.43 11.87
C LEU A 300 -4.19 -29.31 11.38
N GLN A 301 -4.52 -30.53 10.95
CA GLN A 301 -3.67 -31.30 10.05
C GLN A 301 -3.76 -30.67 8.65
N LEU A 302 -2.61 -30.30 8.08
CA LEU A 302 -2.49 -29.83 6.70
C LEU A 302 -2.73 -31.00 5.74
N ASN A 303 -3.96 -31.16 5.26
CA ASN A 303 -4.21 -31.93 4.05
C ASN A 303 -4.25 -30.95 2.88
N ALA A 304 -3.25 -31.07 2.01
CA ALA A 304 -3.15 -30.33 0.77
C ALA A 304 -4.22 -30.85 -0.21
N ASN A 305 -5.32 -30.11 -0.33
CA ASN A 305 -6.15 -30.11 -1.53
C ASN A 305 -6.41 -28.65 -1.92
N GLU A 306 -6.07 -28.31 -3.16
CA GLU A 306 -5.78 -26.96 -3.66
C GLU A 306 -6.99 -26.02 -3.82
N GLN A 307 -8.19 -26.36 -3.33
CA GLN A 307 -9.40 -25.58 -3.63
C GLN A 307 -10.05 -24.81 -2.47
N GLU A 308 -9.62 -25.00 -1.21
CA GLU A 308 -10.30 -24.36 -0.05
C GLU A 308 -9.55 -23.20 0.64
N ILE A 309 -8.35 -22.84 0.17
CA ILE A 309 -7.50 -21.82 0.85
C ILE A 309 -8.12 -20.40 0.79
N TYR A 310 -9.06 -20.13 -0.11
CA TYR A 310 -9.56 -18.78 -0.37
C TYR A 310 -10.76 -18.32 0.49
N GLN A 311 -11.37 -19.16 1.33
CA GLN A 311 -12.65 -18.81 1.95
C GLN A 311 -12.64 -18.55 3.47
N HIS A 312 -11.60 -18.94 4.22
CA HIS A 312 -11.79 -19.15 5.66
C HIS A 312 -11.29 -18.06 6.65
N SER A 313 -10.63 -16.98 6.20
CA SER A 313 -9.99 -16.03 7.13
C SER A 313 -10.85 -14.83 7.59
N CYS A 314 -11.92 -14.45 6.89
CA CYS A 314 -12.61 -13.18 7.17
C CYS A 314 -13.84 -13.27 8.11
N MET A 315 -14.51 -14.41 8.24
CA MET A 315 -15.73 -14.48 9.06
C MET A 315 -15.47 -14.40 10.57
N LYS A 316 -14.36 -14.97 11.05
CA LYS A 316 -14.02 -14.97 12.49
C LYS A 316 -13.49 -13.63 12.97
N LEU A 317 -12.77 -12.91 12.11
CA LEU A 317 -12.32 -11.54 12.38
C LEU A 317 -13.51 -10.57 12.47
N LYS A 318 -14.52 -10.75 11.60
CA LYS A 318 -15.77 -9.96 11.60
C LYS A 318 -16.57 -10.13 12.91
N ALA A 319 -16.68 -11.36 13.43
CA ALA A 319 -17.35 -11.64 14.70
C ALA A 319 -16.57 -11.12 15.94
N TYR A 320 -15.24 -11.02 15.83
CA TYR A 320 -14.36 -10.50 16.88
C TYR A 320 -14.41 -8.96 16.96
N LEU A 321 -14.41 -8.27 15.82
CA LEU A 321 -14.52 -6.82 15.74
C LEU A 321 -15.89 -6.31 16.26
N ASN A 322 -16.97 -7.03 15.97
CA ASN A 322 -18.32 -6.67 16.45
C ASN A 322 -18.52 -6.83 17.97
N LYS A 323 -17.58 -7.46 18.70
CA LYS A 323 -17.70 -7.72 20.14
C LYS A 323 -16.98 -6.72 21.05
N HIS A 324 -16.05 -5.93 20.50
CA HIS A 324 -15.20 -4.99 21.26
C HIS A 324 -15.60 -3.53 21.07
N ASP A 325 -16.80 -3.30 20.52
CA ASP A 325 -17.28 -2.02 20.06
C ASP A 325 -17.83 -1.13 21.19
N SER A 326 -17.09 -0.96 22.30
CA SER A 326 -17.52 -0.03 23.38
C SER A 326 -16.50 1.03 23.80
N ASN A 327 -15.20 0.92 23.54
CA ASN A 327 -14.23 1.82 24.19
C ASN A 327 -13.01 2.32 23.36
N ILE A 328 -13.02 2.26 22.03
CA ILE A 328 -11.95 2.86 21.21
C ILE A 328 -12.55 3.73 20.10
N SER A 329 -12.13 5.00 20.06
CA SER A 329 -12.49 6.01 19.06
C SER A 329 -11.80 5.77 17.69
N LEU A 330 -11.93 4.55 17.15
CA LEU A 330 -11.82 4.27 15.71
C LEU A 330 -13.14 4.60 14.97
N ARG A 331 -14.15 5.07 15.72
CA ARG A 331 -15.54 5.27 15.33
C ARG A 331 -15.78 6.43 14.36
N GLN A 332 -14.85 7.38 14.23
CA GLN A 332 -15.05 8.54 13.34
C GLN A 332 -14.78 8.25 11.86
N TYR A 333 -14.10 7.15 11.52
CA TYR A 333 -13.71 6.83 10.14
C TYR A 333 -14.20 5.47 9.64
N SER A 334 -14.99 4.74 10.45
CA SER A 334 -15.56 3.45 10.06
C SER A 334 -17.01 3.62 9.59
N ARG A 335 -17.33 3.09 8.40
CA ARG A 335 -18.67 3.01 7.80
C ARG A 335 -19.76 2.49 8.75
N THR A 336 -19.39 1.68 9.74
CA THR A 336 -20.31 1.09 10.74
C THR A 336 -20.92 2.11 11.69
N TYR A 337 -20.21 3.17 12.07
CA TYR A 337 -20.74 4.14 13.05
C TYR A 337 -21.75 5.12 12.42
N ALA A 338 -21.57 5.47 11.15
CA ALA A 338 -22.54 6.29 10.41
C ALA A 338 -23.88 5.56 10.21
N TYR A 339 -23.84 4.23 10.06
CA TYR A 339 -25.04 3.40 9.95
C TYR A 339 -25.77 3.29 11.30
N ASP A 340 -25.06 2.98 12.39
CA ASP A 340 -25.66 2.78 13.72
C ASP A 340 -26.17 4.07 14.40
N HIS A 341 -25.52 5.22 14.15
CA HIS A 341 -25.92 6.50 14.75
C HIS A 341 -27.18 7.11 14.10
N TRP A 342 -27.53 6.65 12.90
CA TRP A 342 -28.70 7.12 12.14
C TRP A 342 -29.92 6.23 12.32
N THR A 343 -29.73 4.91 12.44
CA THR A 343 -30.79 3.99 12.86
C THR A 343 -31.29 4.29 14.28
N SER A 344 -30.46 4.91 15.12
CA SER A 344 -30.83 5.33 16.48
C SER A 344 -31.50 6.72 16.55
N ASN A 345 -31.35 7.57 15.53
CA ASN A 345 -31.92 8.93 15.47
C ASN A 345 -33.20 9.05 14.62
N GLY A 346 -33.79 7.93 14.19
CA GLY A 346 -35.14 7.92 13.60
C GLY A 346 -35.28 8.55 12.21
N VAL A 347 -34.17 8.76 11.47
CA VAL A 347 -34.26 9.12 10.05
C VAL A 347 -34.63 7.84 9.30
N VAL A 348 -35.92 7.71 8.97
CA VAL A 348 -36.44 6.62 8.15
C VAL A 348 -35.69 6.64 6.82
N HIS A 349 -35.04 5.52 6.47
CA HIS A 349 -34.45 5.31 5.16
C HIS A 349 -35.56 5.35 4.11
N ASP A 350 -35.69 6.47 3.41
CA ASP A 350 -36.42 6.52 2.16
C ASP A 350 -35.46 6.11 1.04
N ASN A 351 -35.47 4.82 0.70
CA ASN A 351 -34.68 4.30 -0.42
C ASN A 351 -35.24 4.76 -1.78
N ASP A 352 -36.37 5.49 -1.79
CA ASP A 352 -37.11 5.84 -2.98
C ASP A 352 -36.81 7.27 -3.45
N THR A 353 -36.13 8.08 -2.63
CA THR A 353 -35.75 9.45 -2.96
C THR A 353 -34.25 9.69 -2.93
N LEU A 354 -33.79 10.67 -3.70
CA LEU A 354 -32.38 11.09 -3.71
C LEU A 354 -32.05 11.80 -2.38
N PRO A 355 -31.02 11.36 -1.64
CA PRO A 355 -30.65 12.01 -0.39
C PRO A 355 -30.06 13.40 -0.63
N THR A 356 -30.49 14.40 0.14
CA THR A 356 -29.99 15.79 0.01
C THR A 356 -29.10 16.18 1.19
N ILE A 357 -27.94 16.80 0.93
CA ILE A 357 -26.99 17.19 1.99
C ILE A 357 -27.63 18.11 3.03
N SER A 358 -28.47 19.05 2.61
CA SER A 358 -29.20 19.96 3.50
C SER A 358 -30.10 19.21 4.48
N THR A 359 -30.87 18.23 3.99
CA THR A 359 -31.71 17.36 4.82
C THR A 359 -30.89 16.46 5.75
N LEU A 360 -29.75 15.95 5.26
CA LEU A 360 -28.94 15.01 6.03
C LEU A 360 -28.10 15.68 7.13
N THR A 361 -27.76 16.96 6.96
CA THR A 361 -26.94 17.71 7.93
C THR A 361 -27.78 18.39 9.01
N ASN A 362 -29.10 18.52 8.84
CA ASN A 362 -29.95 19.37 9.69
C ASN A 362 -29.34 20.77 9.93
N HIS A 363 -28.69 21.33 8.90
CA HIS A 363 -27.94 22.60 8.95
C HIS A 363 -26.77 22.66 9.94
N ARG A 364 -26.20 21.52 10.35
CA ARG A 364 -25.01 21.47 11.21
C ARG A 364 -23.75 21.15 10.40
N GLU A 365 -22.74 22.02 10.50
CA GLU A 365 -21.47 21.85 9.78
C GLU A 365 -20.65 20.65 10.24
N ASP A 366 -20.76 20.24 11.51
CA ASP A 366 -20.06 19.08 12.08
C ASP A 366 -20.61 17.74 11.58
N ALA A 367 -21.81 17.72 11.00
CA ALA A 367 -22.47 16.51 10.48
C ALA A 367 -22.10 16.17 9.03
N ILE A 368 -21.36 17.04 8.32
CA ILE A 368 -21.17 16.92 6.88
C ILE A 368 -20.43 15.63 6.47
N GLY A 369 -19.45 15.17 7.25
CA GLY A 369 -18.74 13.92 6.97
C GLY A 369 -19.64 12.69 7.06
N ILE A 370 -20.63 12.71 7.96
CA ILE A 370 -21.61 11.63 8.12
C ILE A 370 -22.61 11.66 6.96
N ALA A 371 -23.08 12.86 6.58
CA ALA A 371 -23.97 13.04 5.42
C ALA A 371 -23.33 12.55 4.12
N LEU A 372 -22.05 12.88 3.88
CA LEU A 372 -21.31 12.40 2.71
C LEU A 372 -21.18 10.87 2.71
N THR A 373 -20.84 10.28 3.86
CA THR A 373 -20.76 8.81 3.99
C THR A 373 -22.11 8.14 3.69
N HIS A 374 -23.21 8.76 4.11
CA HIS A 374 -24.56 8.27 3.84
C HIS A 374 -24.87 8.27 2.33
N ILE A 375 -24.60 9.40 1.66
CA ILE A 375 -24.76 9.54 0.21
C ILE A 375 -23.93 8.50 -0.54
N GLU A 376 -22.67 8.32 -0.15
CA GLU A 376 -21.75 7.35 -0.78
C GLU A 376 -22.27 5.91 -0.67
N ASN A 377 -22.85 5.55 0.47
CA ASN A 377 -23.46 4.24 0.70
C ASN A 377 -24.78 4.07 -0.06
N TRP A 378 -25.61 5.11 -0.11
CA TRP A 378 -26.84 5.12 -0.89
C TRP A 378 -26.55 4.95 -2.39
N VAL A 379 -25.55 5.66 -2.92
CA VAL A 379 -25.11 5.49 -4.31
C VAL A 379 -24.66 4.07 -4.59
N GLN A 380 -23.97 3.44 -3.65
CA GLN A 380 -23.50 2.06 -3.81
C GLN A 380 -24.63 1.03 -3.78
N SER A 381 -25.70 1.27 -3.00
CA SER A 381 -26.67 0.22 -2.64
C SER A 381 -28.05 0.43 -3.26
N CYS A 382 -28.42 1.67 -3.59
CA CYS A 382 -29.79 2.06 -3.95
C CYS A 382 -29.88 2.77 -5.31
N LEU A 383 -28.79 3.38 -5.82
CA LEU A 383 -28.86 4.20 -7.04
C LEU A 383 -29.33 3.41 -8.27
N GLU A 384 -28.88 2.17 -8.44
CA GLU A 384 -29.28 1.34 -9.59
C GLU A 384 -30.80 1.07 -9.59
N GLU A 385 -31.36 0.70 -8.44
CA GLU A 385 -32.80 0.49 -8.29
C GLU A 385 -33.58 1.80 -8.44
N TRP A 386 -33.06 2.91 -7.92
CA TRP A 386 -33.66 4.23 -8.06
C TRP A 386 -33.72 4.68 -9.53
N ILE A 387 -32.65 4.51 -10.30
CA ILE A 387 -32.62 4.81 -11.75
C ILE A 387 -33.69 3.99 -12.47
N ASN A 388 -33.75 2.68 -12.18
CA ASN A 388 -34.68 1.77 -12.82
C ASN A 388 -36.15 2.16 -12.55
N ARG A 389 -36.48 2.53 -11.31
CA ARG A 389 -37.85 2.94 -10.93
C ARG A 389 -38.21 4.32 -11.47
N SER A 390 -37.30 5.29 -11.36
CA SER A 390 -37.55 6.67 -11.78
C SER A 390 -37.87 6.77 -13.27
N LEU A 391 -37.21 5.96 -14.09
CA LEU A 391 -37.47 5.87 -15.53
C LEU A 391 -38.83 5.24 -15.89
N MET A 392 -39.41 4.42 -14.99
CA MET A 392 -40.73 3.82 -15.17
C MET A 392 -41.87 4.73 -14.71
N SER A 393 -41.56 5.86 -14.05
CA SER A 393 -42.54 6.85 -13.60
C SER A 393 -43.03 7.74 -14.76
N GLU A 394 -44.19 8.38 -14.58
CA GLU A 394 -44.75 9.35 -15.55
C GLU A 394 -43.79 10.52 -15.83
N LYS A 395 -42.84 10.78 -14.94
CA LYS A 395 -41.81 11.84 -15.05
C LYS A 395 -40.41 11.29 -15.33
N GLY A 396 -40.32 10.14 -16.02
CA GLY A 396 -39.02 9.51 -16.31
C GLY A 396 -38.02 10.38 -17.06
N TYR A 397 -38.46 11.44 -17.76
CA TYR A 397 -37.58 12.40 -18.43
C TYR A 397 -36.78 13.29 -17.45
N GLU A 398 -37.31 13.57 -16.25
CA GLU A 398 -36.64 14.40 -15.22
C GLU A 398 -35.57 13.58 -14.44
N CYS A 399 -35.53 12.25 -14.62
CA CYS A 399 -34.66 11.36 -13.86
C CYS A 399 -33.18 11.76 -13.91
N PHE A 400 -32.68 12.08 -15.10
CA PHE A 400 -31.27 12.43 -15.27
C PHE A 400 -30.96 13.87 -14.86
N GLU A 401 -31.92 14.80 -14.98
CA GLU A 401 -31.80 16.18 -14.47
C GLU A 401 -31.71 16.17 -12.94
N ASN A 402 -32.57 15.39 -12.28
CA ASN A 402 -32.53 15.20 -10.83
C ASN A 402 -31.22 14.54 -10.37
N LEU A 403 -30.73 13.55 -11.12
CA LEU A 403 -29.45 12.90 -10.83
C LEU A 403 -28.26 13.85 -11.02
N GLN A 404 -28.31 14.73 -12.03
CA GLN A 404 -27.29 15.76 -12.25
C GLN A 404 -27.26 16.75 -11.08
N SER A 405 -28.41 17.30 -10.69
CA SER A 405 -28.50 18.23 -9.55
C SER A 405 -27.98 17.59 -8.26
N PHE A 406 -28.35 16.33 -8.01
CA PHE A 406 -27.84 15.56 -6.87
C PHE A 406 -26.31 15.37 -6.92
N TYR A 407 -25.75 15.08 -8.09
CA TYR A 407 -24.30 14.89 -8.23
C TYR A 407 -23.55 16.20 -8.02
N GLU A 408 -24.03 17.32 -8.55
CA GLU A 408 -23.42 18.65 -8.38
C GLU A 408 -23.37 19.05 -6.90
N ASP A 409 -24.48 18.88 -6.17
CA ASP A 409 -24.54 19.12 -4.73
C ASP A 409 -23.56 18.23 -3.96
N TYR A 410 -23.54 16.92 -4.25
CA TYR A 410 -22.61 15.98 -3.65
C TYR A 410 -21.15 16.33 -3.93
N GLN A 411 -20.82 16.62 -5.19
CA GLN A 411 -19.47 16.96 -5.62
C GLN A 411 -18.97 18.20 -4.90
N GLN A 412 -19.79 19.26 -4.83
CA GLN A 412 -19.41 20.50 -4.19
C GLN A 412 -19.11 20.30 -2.69
N ALA A 413 -19.95 19.55 -1.98
CA ALA A 413 -19.73 19.25 -0.57
C ALA A 413 -18.55 18.29 -0.33
N ALA A 414 -18.42 17.25 -1.15
CA ALA A 414 -17.36 16.26 -1.04
C ALA A 414 -15.99 16.89 -1.31
N LEU A 415 -15.86 17.73 -2.34
CA LEU A 415 -14.62 18.44 -2.62
C LEU A 415 -14.26 19.41 -1.51
N ASN A 416 -15.22 20.20 -1.01
CA ASN A 416 -14.98 21.13 0.09
C ASN A 416 -14.57 20.43 1.40
N PHE A 417 -15.05 19.20 1.61
CA PHE A 417 -14.79 18.45 2.83
C PHE A 417 -13.52 17.61 2.76
N TYR A 418 -13.32 16.85 1.67
CA TYR A 418 -12.19 15.93 1.52
C TYR A 418 -10.93 16.61 0.99
N TYR A 419 -11.06 17.70 0.23
CA TYR A 419 -9.95 18.43 -0.36
C TYR A 419 -9.86 19.86 0.18
N SER A 420 -8.68 20.27 0.60
CA SER A 420 -8.43 21.65 1.03
C SER A 420 -7.01 22.06 0.74
N ASN A 421 -6.82 23.24 0.15
CA ASN A 421 -5.51 23.86 0.01
C ASN A 421 -4.94 24.35 1.37
N ASN A 422 -5.80 24.51 2.38
CA ASN A 422 -5.45 25.14 3.66
C ASN A 422 -5.46 24.16 4.85
N LYS A 423 -5.94 22.93 4.67
CA LYS A 423 -6.01 21.86 5.68
C LYS A 423 -5.48 20.55 5.11
N SER A 424 -5.23 19.56 5.97
CA SER A 424 -4.89 18.20 5.52
C SER A 424 -6.04 17.66 4.64
N THR A 425 -5.73 17.27 3.41
CA THR A 425 -6.64 16.51 2.55
C THR A 425 -6.92 15.16 3.19
N ASP A 426 -8.15 14.67 3.12
CA ASP A 426 -8.52 13.29 3.48
C ASP A 426 -8.40 12.42 2.22
N PRO A 427 -7.27 11.70 2.02
CA PRO A 427 -7.06 10.96 0.78
C PRO A 427 -7.95 9.71 0.69
N ILE A 428 -8.44 9.18 1.81
CA ILE A 428 -9.38 8.04 1.83
C ILE A 428 -10.76 8.54 1.40
N GLY A 429 -11.22 9.65 1.98
CA GLY A 429 -12.45 10.32 1.57
C GLY A 429 -12.42 10.77 0.11
N TYR A 430 -11.31 11.33 -0.34
CA TYR A 430 -11.13 11.71 -1.74
C TYR A 430 -11.19 10.50 -2.69
N SER A 431 -10.60 9.37 -2.28
CA SER A 431 -10.72 8.11 -3.03
C SER A 431 -12.16 7.61 -3.10
N ARG A 432 -12.94 7.75 -2.02
CA ARG A 432 -14.39 7.43 -2.02
C ARG A 432 -15.18 8.36 -2.93
N PHE A 433 -14.90 9.66 -2.91
CA PHE A 433 -15.50 10.63 -3.82
C PHE A 433 -15.30 10.24 -5.29
N ILE A 434 -14.07 9.84 -5.66
CA ILE A 434 -13.76 9.35 -7.01
C ILE A 434 -14.59 8.09 -7.32
N LEU A 435 -14.59 7.09 -6.43
CA LEU A 435 -15.36 5.86 -6.64
C LEU A 435 -16.87 6.13 -6.78
N THR A 436 -17.41 7.07 -6.01
CA THR A 436 -18.81 7.47 -6.08
C THR A 436 -19.15 8.14 -7.40
N SER A 437 -18.32 9.08 -7.84
CA SER A 437 -18.44 9.73 -9.14
C SER A 437 -18.42 8.71 -10.29
N LEU A 438 -17.44 7.80 -10.27
CA LEU A 438 -17.31 6.76 -11.30
C LEU A 438 -18.46 5.75 -11.29
N THR A 439 -19.06 5.48 -10.13
CA THR A 439 -20.23 4.60 -10.02
C THR A 439 -21.46 5.24 -10.64
N ILE A 440 -21.70 6.53 -10.38
CA ILE A 440 -22.81 7.27 -10.98
C ILE A 440 -22.69 7.23 -12.51
N ILE A 441 -21.50 7.55 -13.04
CA ILE A 441 -21.22 7.48 -14.48
C ILE A 441 -21.46 6.07 -15.04
N CYS A 442 -20.95 5.03 -14.36
CA CYS A 442 -21.10 3.65 -14.78
C CYS A 442 -22.58 3.23 -14.86
N LEU A 443 -23.37 3.51 -13.82
CA LEU A 443 -24.78 3.13 -13.77
C LEU A 443 -25.63 3.92 -14.77
N MET A 444 -25.36 5.22 -14.95
CA MET A 444 -25.99 6.01 -16.01
C MET A 444 -25.70 5.43 -17.39
N HIS A 445 -24.43 5.15 -17.68
CA HIS A 445 -24.02 4.62 -18.98
C HIS A 445 -24.63 3.25 -19.26
N LYS A 446 -24.61 2.33 -18.27
CA LYS A 446 -25.27 1.01 -18.38
C LYS A 446 -26.74 1.17 -18.74
N ARG A 447 -27.45 2.06 -18.03
CA ARG A 447 -28.86 2.26 -18.26
C ARG A 447 -29.16 2.86 -19.64
N LEU A 448 -28.38 3.85 -20.08
CA LEU A 448 -28.54 4.42 -21.41
C LEU A 448 -28.28 3.37 -22.50
N CYS A 449 -27.32 2.47 -22.31
CA CYS A 449 -27.06 1.36 -23.24
C CYS A 449 -28.24 0.37 -23.37
N GLU A 450 -29.11 0.27 -22.38
CA GLU A 450 -30.30 -0.60 -22.44
C GLU A 450 -31.44 0.02 -23.25
N ASP A 451 -31.47 1.35 -23.35
CA ASP A 451 -32.48 2.06 -24.13
C ASP A 451 -32.15 1.98 -25.62
N LYS A 452 -33.11 1.48 -26.41
CA LYS A 452 -32.97 1.31 -27.87
C LYS A 452 -32.58 2.59 -28.59
N ARG A 453 -32.98 3.76 -28.08
CA ARG A 453 -32.62 5.06 -28.65
C ARG A 453 -31.12 5.35 -28.59
N PHE A 454 -30.43 4.77 -27.62
CA PHE A 454 -29.00 5.00 -27.37
C PHE A 454 -28.17 3.71 -27.50
N GLU A 455 -28.68 2.66 -28.17
CA GLU A 455 -28.03 1.35 -28.27
C GLU A 455 -26.58 1.43 -28.78
N ARG A 456 -26.29 2.39 -29.68
CA ARG A 456 -24.95 2.60 -30.23
C ARG A 456 -23.92 2.97 -29.15
N LEU A 457 -24.32 3.50 -27.99
CA LEU A 457 -23.41 3.82 -26.87
C LEU A 457 -22.52 2.65 -26.46
N LYS A 458 -23.01 1.40 -26.58
CA LYS A 458 -22.20 0.18 -26.29
C LYS A 458 -20.92 0.09 -27.13
N LEU A 459 -20.88 0.78 -28.26
CA LEU A 459 -19.81 0.79 -29.24
C LEU A 459 -18.97 2.08 -29.18
N HIS A 460 -19.34 3.05 -28.35
CA HIS A 460 -18.58 4.28 -28.11
C HIS A 460 -17.61 4.11 -26.96
N ALA A 461 -16.43 4.72 -27.09
CA ALA A 461 -15.43 4.68 -26.04
C ALA A 461 -15.81 5.58 -24.87
N ILE A 462 -15.28 5.30 -23.68
CA ILE A 462 -15.32 6.20 -22.52
C ILE A 462 -13.88 6.61 -22.20
N ARG A 463 -13.42 7.72 -22.78
CA ARG A 463 -12.03 8.18 -22.62
C ARG A 463 -11.94 9.27 -21.58
N ILE A 464 -11.81 8.85 -20.32
CA ILE A 464 -11.39 9.73 -19.24
C ILE A 464 -9.86 9.60 -19.15
N PRO A 465 -9.09 10.69 -19.34
CA PRO A 465 -7.62 10.62 -19.34
C PRO A 465 -7.09 9.96 -18.07
N HIS A 466 -6.16 9.01 -18.24
CA HIS A 466 -5.49 8.32 -17.13
C HIS A 466 -6.43 7.58 -16.16
N ILE A 467 -7.67 7.27 -16.56
CA ILE A 467 -8.64 6.64 -15.66
C ILE A 467 -8.19 5.27 -15.13
N LEU A 468 -7.50 4.48 -15.94
CA LEU A 468 -6.97 3.18 -15.51
C LEU A 468 -5.83 3.34 -14.52
N ASP A 469 -4.95 4.32 -14.75
CA ASP A 469 -3.83 4.65 -13.87
C ASP A 469 -4.34 5.20 -12.52
N LEU A 470 -5.46 5.95 -12.54
CA LEU A 470 -6.09 6.52 -11.35
C LEU A 470 -6.46 5.46 -10.31
N PHE A 471 -6.88 4.26 -10.74
CA PHE A 471 -7.22 3.18 -9.81
C PHE A 471 -6.03 2.67 -9.01
N GLU A 472 -4.79 2.83 -9.51
CA GLU A 472 -3.58 2.47 -8.77
C GLU A 472 -3.25 3.49 -7.65
N LEU A 473 -3.80 4.70 -7.76
CA LEU A 473 -3.57 5.81 -6.82
C LEU A 473 -4.60 5.86 -5.68
N LEU A 474 -5.70 5.10 -5.77
CA LEU A 474 -6.77 5.12 -4.77
C LEU A 474 -6.35 4.47 -3.44
N ILE A 475 -6.66 5.13 -2.32
CA ILE A 475 -6.41 4.61 -0.98
C ILE A 475 -7.70 3.94 -0.45
N LEU A 476 -7.77 2.63 -0.59
CA LEU A 476 -8.98 1.84 -0.32
C LEU A 476 -8.78 0.86 0.86
N PRO A 477 -9.03 1.29 2.12
CA PRO A 477 -8.86 0.43 3.29
C PRO A 477 -9.97 -0.63 3.44
N ASN A 478 -11.13 -0.43 2.79
CA ASN A 478 -12.28 -1.33 2.87
C ASN A 478 -12.31 -2.31 1.67
N ARG A 479 -12.57 -3.58 1.96
CA ARG A 479 -12.83 -4.63 0.97
C ARG A 479 -13.92 -4.26 -0.03
N ASP A 480 -15.01 -3.66 0.41
CA ASP A 480 -16.14 -3.34 -0.46
C ASP A 480 -15.76 -2.23 -1.45
N ASP A 481 -14.93 -1.28 -1.04
CA ASP A 481 -14.38 -0.27 -1.94
C ASP A 481 -13.37 -0.86 -2.92
N MET A 482 -12.55 -1.82 -2.50
CA MET A 482 -11.64 -2.54 -3.40
C MET A 482 -12.41 -3.36 -4.45
N ILE A 483 -13.53 -4.01 -4.08
CA ILE A 483 -14.39 -4.72 -5.02
C ILE A 483 -15.06 -3.74 -5.97
N ARG A 484 -15.59 -2.64 -5.45
CA ARG A 484 -16.19 -1.56 -6.24
C ARG A 484 -15.18 -1.00 -7.25
N ALA A 485 -13.97 -0.68 -6.80
CA ALA A 485 -12.88 -0.21 -7.63
C ALA A 485 -12.53 -1.23 -8.73
N ARG A 486 -12.48 -2.52 -8.39
CA ARG A 486 -12.22 -3.58 -9.37
C ARG A 486 -13.31 -3.66 -10.43
N ASN A 487 -14.57 -3.63 -10.03
CA ASN A 487 -15.71 -3.68 -10.96
C ASN A 487 -15.73 -2.46 -11.89
N LEU A 488 -15.43 -1.27 -11.36
CA LEU A 488 -15.34 -0.05 -12.15
C LEU A 488 -14.13 -0.10 -13.09
N TYR A 489 -12.96 -0.55 -12.62
CA TYR A 489 -11.78 -0.72 -13.45
C TYR A 489 -12.07 -1.64 -14.65
N ASP A 490 -12.65 -2.82 -14.40
CA ASP A 490 -12.97 -3.78 -15.45
C ASP A 490 -13.98 -3.19 -16.45
N TYR A 491 -14.96 -2.42 -15.96
CA TYR A 491 -15.93 -1.72 -16.79
C TYR A 491 -15.28 -0.64 -17.66
N PHE A 492 -14.56 0.33 -17.09
CA PHE A 492 -13.94 1.40 -17.90
C PHE A 492 -12.87 0.86 -18.84
N ARG A 493 -12.17 -0.21 -18.47
CA ARG A 493 -11.22 -0.90 -19.36
C ARG A 493 -11.93 -1.48 -20.59
N GLU A 494 -13.10 -2.10 -20.42
CA GLU A 494 -13.90 -2.61 -21.54
C GLU A 494 -14.28 -1.50 -22.53
N PHE A 495 -14.54 -0.31 -22.00
CA PHE A 495 -14.98 0.85 -22.78
C PHE A 495 -13.85 1.77 -23.27
N ASN A 496 -12.59 1.52 -22.90
CA ASN A 496 -11.47 2.40 -23.27
C ASN A 496 -11.19 2.40 -24.79
N ASP A 497 -11.30 1.22 -25.40
CA ASP A 497 -10.89 0.96 -26.80
C ASP A 497 -12.04 0.51 -27.69
N LYS A 498 -13.26 1.03 -27.44
CA LYS A 498 -14.41 0.76 -28.31
C LYS A 498 -14.24 1.45 -29.67
N ARG A 499 -14.99 0.95 -30.66
CA ARG A 499 -14.84 1.29 -32.08
C ARG A 499 -15.07 2.77 -32.39
N TYR A 500 -16.05 3.39 -31.75
CA TYR A 500 -16.43 4.77 -32.00
C TYR A 500 -15.81 5.71 -30.96
N PRO A 501 -15.55 6.99 -31.32
CA PRO A 501 -15.00 7.97 -30.40
C PRO A 501 -15.87 8.13 -29.15
N ASP A 502 -15.31 8.71 -28.08
CA ASP A 502 -16.13 9.03 -26.92
C ASP A 502 -17.16 10.15 -27.24
N LEU A 503 -18.02 10.45 -26.27
CA LEU A 503 -19.13 11.39 -26.46
C LEU A 503 -18.70 12.85 -26.69
N ILE A 504 -17.49 13.22 -26.28
CA ILE A 504 -17.02 14.61 -26.19
C ILE A 504 -15.86 14.86 -27.15
N SER A 505 -15.08 13.83 -27.50
CA SER A 505 -14.01 13.93 -28.48
C SER A 505 -14.55 13.81 -29.90
N ASN A 506 -14.00 14.65 -30.78
CA ASN A 506 -14.24 14.57 -32.22
C ASN A 506 -15.74 14.66 -32.59
N ILE A 507 -16.47 15.58 -31.96
CA ILE A 507 -17.93 15.77 -32.09
C ILE A 507 -18.42 16.04 -33.53
N GLU A 508 -17.53 16.51 -34.40
CA GLU A 508 -17.81 16.80 -35.81
C GLU A 508 -17.68 15.55 -36.71
N SER A 509 -17.15 14.44 -36.19
CA SER A 509 -17.00 13.22 -36.95
C SER A 509 -18.35 12.58 -37.27
N THR A 510 -18.49 12.01 -38.47
CA THR A 510 -19.64 11.16 -38.84
C THR A 510 -19.81 9.94 -37.92
N ASN A 511 -18.76 9.57 -37.20
CA ASN A 511 -18.79 8.50 -36.21
C ASN A 511 -19.07 8.98 -34.78
N ALA A 512 -19.21 10.29 -34.54
CA ALA A 512 -19.58 10.84 -33.26
C ALA A 512 -21.01 10.44 -32.88
N PHE A 513 -21.25 10.26 -31.58
CA PHE A 513 -22.55 9.81 -31.12
C PHE A 513 -23.65 10.81 -31.46
N GLY A 514 -23.39 12.10 -31.26
CA GLY A 514 -24.35 13.17 -31.54
C GLY A 514 -24.78 13.20 -33.00
N VAL A 515 -23.83 13.13 -33.95
CA VAL A 515 -24.12 13.11 -35.39
C VAL A 515 -25.02 11.93 -35.76
N TYR A 516 -24.65 10.72 -35.31
CA TYR A 516 -25.48 9.55 -35.55
C TYR A 516 -26.87 9.65 -34.91
N PHE A 517 -26.95 10.16 -33.68
CA PHE A 517 -28.23 10.28 -32.98
C PHE A 517 -29.16 11.27 -33.68
N VAL A 518 -28.62 12.39 -34.17
CA VAL A 518 -29.36 13.39 -34.95
C VAL A 518 -29.86 12.80 -36.26
N ASP A 519 -29.02 12.03 -36.97
CA ASP A 519 -29.42 11.38 -38.23
C ASP A 519 -30.64 10.47 -38.08
N GLN A 520 -30.81 9.84 -36.90
CA GLN A 520 -31.97 8.99 -36.60
C GLN A 520 -33.22 9.79 -36.19
N SER A 521 -33.09 11.09 -35.88
CA SER A 521 -34.17 11.92 -35.33
C SER A 521 -34.89 12.71 -36.43
N GLN A 522 -36.06 12.20 -36.85
CA GLN A 522 -36.89 12.87 -37.85
C GLN A 522 -37.19 14.34 -37.50
N LYS A 523 -37.53 14.62 -36.24
CA LYS A 523 -37.86 15.98 -35.77
C LYS A 523 -36.67 16.95 -35.90
N MET A 524 -35.45 16.48 -35.61
CA MET A 524 -34.26 17.32 -35.73
C MET A 524 -33.91 17.58 -37.19
N ASN A 525 -34.05 16.57 -38.05
CA ASN A 525 -33.84 16.71 -39.50
C ASN A 525 -34.86 17.68 -40.13
N GLU A 526 -36.14 17.60 -39.74
CA GLU A 526 -37.18 18.56 -40.19
C GLU A 526 -36.87 20.00 -39.73
N THR A 527 -36.35 20.16 -38.51
CA THR A 527 -35.96 21.48 -37.98
C THR A 527 -34.75 22.02 -38.72
N LEU A 528 -33.75 21.18 -39.01
CA LEU A 528 -32.58 21.53 -39.80
C LEU A 528 -32.97 21.98 -41.21
N GLN A 529 -33.89 21.25 -41.86
CA GLN A 529 -34.40 21.61 -43.18
C GLN A 529 -35.06 23.00 -43.16
N LYS A 530 -35.92 23.27 -42.17
CA LYS A 530 -36.54 24.61 -42.01
C LYS A 530 -35.52 25.73 -41.86
N ILE A 531 -34.44 25.49 -41.09
CA ILE A 531 -33.36 26.46 -40.92
C ILE A 531 -32.63 26.70 -42.24
N GLN A 532 -32.32 25.64 -42.99
CA GLN A 532 -31.65 25.74 -44.29
C GLN A 532 -32.51 26.47 -45.33
N ASP A 533 -33.81 26.16 -45.38
CA ASP A 533 -34.76 26.84 -46.26
C ASP A 533 -34.86 28.34 -45.92
N GLN A 534 -34.88 28.69 -44.63
CA GLN A 534 -34.87 30.09 -44.18
C GLN A 534 -33.57 30.80 -44.56
N VAL A 535 -32.40 30.16 -44.37
CA VAL A 535 -31.10 30.74 -44.74
C VAL A 535 -31.00 31.00 -46.24
N GLU A 536 -31.47 30.08 -47.08
CA GLU A 536 -31.51 30.27 -48.52
C GLU A 536 -32.47 31.40 -48.92
N GLN A 537 -33.61 31.52 -48.24
CA GLN A 537 -34.55 32.61 -48.45
C GLN A 537 -33.92 33.97 -48.09
N ASP A 538 -33.33 34.08 -46.90
CA ASP A 538 -32.64 35.29 -46.44
C ASP A 538 -31.49 35.69 -47.37
N ARG A 539 -30.73 34.70 -47.86
CA ARG A 539 -29.65 34.92 -48.83
C ARG A 539 -30.20 35.48 -50.16
N LYS A 540 -31.29 34.92 -50.68
CA LYS A 540 -31.93 35.41 -51.92
C LYS A 540 -32.44 36.83 -51.75
N ASP A 541 -33.04 37.13 -50.61
CA ASP A 541 -33.57 38.47 -50.33
C ASP A 541 -32.45 39.50 -50.17
N LYS A 542 -31.33 39.12 -49.55
CA LYS A 542 -30.14 39.98 -49.46
C LYS A 542 -29.44 40.20 -50.82
N ILE A 543 -29.40 39.20 -51.70
CA ILE A 543 -28.91 39.37 -53.07
C ILE A 543 -29.81 40.33 -53.87
N LYS A 544 -31.13 40.28 -53.68
CA LYS A 544 -32.06 41.24 -54.30
C LYS A 544 -31.88 42.65 -53.76
N GLU A 545 -31.64 42.81 -52.46
CA GLU A 545 -31.36 44.12 -51.83
C GLU A 545 -30.08 44.75 -52.41
N VAL A 546 -29.01 43.97 -52.56
CA VAL A 546 -27.74 44.42 -53.14
C VAL A 546 -27.86 44.74 -54.63
N ASN A 547 -28.64 43.97 -55.40
CA ASN A 547 -28.84 44.21 -56.83
C ASN A 547 -29.82 45.36 -57.14
N ASN A 548 -30.61 45.80 -56.16
CA ASN A 548 -31.53 46.94 -56.26
C ASN A 548 -30.98 48.22 -55.61
N SER A 549 -29.74 48.18 -55.10
CA SER A 549 -28.94 49.32 -54.65
C SER A 549 -27.94 49.71 -55.75
#